data_AF-A0A838D0D9-F1
#
_entry.id   AF-A0A838D0D9-F1
#
_cell.length_a   1.000
_cell.length_b   1.000
_cell.length_c   1.000
_cell.angle_alpha   90.00
_cell.angle_beta   90.00
_cell.angle_gamma   90.00
#
_symmetry.space_group_name_H-M   'P 1'
#
loop_
_entity.id
_entity.type
_entity.pdbx_description
1 polymer ?
#
loop_
_entity_poly.entity_id
_entity_poly.type
_entity_poly.pdbx_seq_one_letter_code
_entity_poly.pdbx_strand_id
1 'polypeptide(L)'
;PALCYAVMRDEYGPMARRQLVFGLHVHVAVGGCDRALAVYNALRSHLPELAALGANAPFHGGRDTGLASVRPTISETLPRQGVPPAFASWAELAGALAWGRRAGAVPQQRLWWWELRLHPLYGTVEVRVPDAQATVAETAALGAVVHALVAHLARRHDAGRALPVAATWRIEENRWSALRHGLDGTLADLVTGEPVPTRERLGALLERLRPAARELGCEAELATAGALVERNGAQRQREAAAGDPHAAIAWSAGRFLA
;
A
#
# COMPACT_ATOMS: atom_id res chain seq x y z
N PRO A 1 -23.75 0.11 7.58
CA PRO A 1 -22.53 0.67 8.23
C PRO A 1 -22.47 0.40 9.75
N ALA A 2 -23.49 0.78 10.53
CA ALA A 2 -23.50 0.59 12.00
C ALA A 2 -23.43 -0.88 12.45
N LEU A 3 -24.10 -1.78 11.73
CA LEU A 3 -24.02 -3.23 11.93
C LEU A 3 -22.59 -3.79 11.80
N CYS A 4 -21.75 -3.21 10.94
CA CYS A 4 -20.38 -3.69 10.76
C CYS A 4 -19.46 -3.26 11.91
N TYR A 5 -19.66 -2.06 12.46
CA TYR A 5 -18.90 -1.58 13.62
C TYR A 5 -19.27 -2.28 14.92
N ALA A 6 -20.57 -2.55 15.15
CA ALA A 6 -21.00 -3.33 16.31
C ALA A 6 -20.41 -4.74 16.29
N VAL A 7 -20.50 -5.43 15.15
CA VAL A 7 -19.88 -6.76 14.96
C VAL A 7 -18.36 -6.72 15.16
N MET A 8 -17.66 -5.70 14.64
CA MET A 8 -16.22 -5.55 14.87
C MET A 8 -15.88 -5.27 16.34
N ARG A 9 -16.69 -4.49 17.04
CA ARG A 9 -16.47 -4.20 18.46
C ARG A 9 -16.72 -5.43 19.32
N ASP A 10 -17.75 -6.20 19.02
CA ASP A 10 -18.09 -7.39 19.79
C ASP A 10 -17.04 -8.50 19.57
N GLU A 11 -16.48 -8.62 18.36
CA GLU A 11 -15.41 -9.58 18.02
C GLU A 11 -14.01 -9.15 18.51
N TYR A 12 -13.60 -7.91 18.28
CA TYR A 12 -12.22 -7.43 18.51
C TYR A 12 -12.08 -6.52 19.73
N GLY A 13 -13.16 -6.25 20.44
CA GLY A 13 -13.17 -5.51 21.70
C GLY A 13 -12.52 -4.12 21.58
N PRO A 14 -11.67 -3.74 22.56
CA PRO A 14 -11.00 -2.43 22.56
C PRO A 14 -10.11 -2.15 21.34
N MET A 15 -9.60 -3.17 20.65
CA MET A 15 -8.74 -2.98 19.46
C MET A 15 -9.48 -2.33 18.30
N ALA A 16 -10.78 -2.63 18.16
CA ALA A 16 -11.62 -2.00 17.14
C ALA A 16 -11.69 -0.46 17.28
N ARG A 17 -11.57 0.06 18.51
CA ARG A 17 -11.59 1.51 18.77
C ARG A 17 -10.32 2.23 18.30
N ARG A 18 -9.22 1.50 18.11
CA ARG A 18 -7.95 2.05 17.61
C ARG A 18 -7.93 2.19 16.09
N GLN A 19 -8.90 1.61 15.37
CA GLN A 19 -8.96 1.58 13.91
C GLN A 19 -9.51 2.87 13.27
N LEU A 20 -9.35 4.02 13.93
CA LEU A 20 -9.61 5.33 13.33
C LEU A 20 -8.41 5.74 12.46
N VAL A 21 -8.16 4.93 11.42
CA VAL A 21 -7.06 5.09 10.47
C VAL A 21 -7.61 5.28 9.06
N PHE A 22 -6.93 6.09 8.26
CA PHE A 22 -7.38 6.47 6.91
C PHE A 22 -6.33 6.05 5.89
N GLY A 23 -6.72 5.16 4.97
CA GLY A 23 -5.87 4.64 3.91
C GLY A 23 -6.42 4.96 2.53
N LEU A 24 -5.55 4.97 1.53
CA LEU A 24 -5.92 5.00 0.13
C LEU A 24 -5.96 3.56 -0.40
N HIS A 25 -7.10 3.18 -1.00
CA HIS A 25 -7.23 1.89 -1.68
C HIS A 25 -7.34 2.12 -3.19
N VAL A 26 -6.44 1.50 -3.96
CA VAL A 26 -6.42 1.60 -5.42
C VAL A 26 -6.78 0.24 -6.00
N HIS A 27 -7.85 0.21 -6.79
CA HIS A 27 -8.30 -0.97 -7.52
C HIS A 27 -7.87 -0.88 -8.98
N VAL A 28 -7.22 -1.93 -9.49
CA VAL A 28 -6.88 -2.04 -10.90
C VAL A 28 -7.41 -3.36 -11.44
N ALA A 29 -8.25 -3.30 -12.47
CA ALA A 29 -8.76 -4.49 -13.13
C ALA A 29 -7.65 -5.19 -13.91
N VAL A 30 -7.53 -6.51 -13.74
CA VAL A 30 -6.58 -7.33 -14.49
C VAL A 30 -7.35 -8.47 -15.13
N GLY A 31 -7.37 -8.50 -16.47
CA GLY A 31 -8.06 -9.54 -17.21
C GLY A 31 -7.35 -10.89 -17.08
N GLY A 32 -8.10 -11.95 -16.75
CA GLY A 32 -7.61 -13.34 -16.66
C GLY A 32 -7.10 -13.70 -15.25
N CYS A 33 -7.53 -14.86 -14.74
CA CYS A 33 -7.20 -15.31 -13.38
C CYS A 33 -5.70 -15.53 -13.17
N ASP A 34 -5.04 -16.24 -14.09
CA ASP A 34 -3.60 -16.54 -13.97
C ASP A 34 -2.75 -15.29 -14.08
N ARG A 35 -3.12 -14.37 -14.98
CA ARG A 35 -2.50 -13.06 -15.13
C ARG A 35 -2.67 -12.22 -13.87
N ALA A 36 -3.89 -12.15 -13.32
CA ALA A 36 -4.16 -11.43 -12.08
C ALA A 36 -3.36 -11.99 -10.90
N LEU A 37 -3.24 -13.33 -10.79
CA LEU A 37 -2.46 -13.96 -9.74
C LEU A 37 -0.95 -13.71 -9.89
N ALA A 38 -0.41 -13.80 -11.11
CA ALA A 38 0.98 -13.51 -11.38
C ALA A 38 1.34 -12.04 -11.06
N VAL A 39 0.49 -11.11 -11.47
CA VAL A 39 0.61 -9.68 -11.13
C VAL A 39 0.52 -9.48 -9.63
N TYR A 40 -0.46 -10.08 -8.95
CA TYR A 40 -0.60 -10.01 -7.50
C TYR A 40 0.67 -10.47 -6.78
N ASN A 41 1.21 -11.65 -7.13
CA ASN A 41 2.39 -12.20 -6.47
C ASN A 41 3.62 -11.30 -6.66
N ALA A 42 3.79 -10.71 -7.84
CA ALA A 42 4.88 -9.79 -8.14
C ALA A 42 4.70 -8.44 -7.44
N LEU A 43 3.47 -7.92 -7.41
CA LEU A 43 3.13 -6.61 -6.84
C LEU A 43 3.39 -6.55 -5.33
N ARG A 44 3.34 -7.69 -4.62
CA ARG A 44 3.72 -7.79 -3.21
C ARG A 44 5.11 -7.20 -2.95
N SER A 45 6.07 -7.44 -3.85
CA SER A 45 7.45 -6.99 -3.74
C SER A 45 7.61 -5.46 -3.79
N HIS A 46 6.56 -4.74 -4.21
CA HIS A 46 6.53 -3.29 -4.33
C HIS A 46 5.72 -2.58 -3.24
N LEU A 47 5.13 -3.34 -2.29
CA LEU A 47 4.41 -2.75 -1.17
C LEU A 47 5.27 -1.81 -0.32
N PRO A 48 6.56 -2.10 -0.04
CA PRO A 48 7.42 -1.17 0.70
C PRO A 48 7.63 0.16 -0.02
N GLU A 49 7.87 0.15 -1.33
CA GLU A 49 8.00 1.37 -2.13
C GLU A 49 6.71 2.20 -2.10
N LEU A 50 5.56 1.56 -2.28
CA LEU A 50 4.25 2.22 -2.22
C LEU A 50 3.95 2.77 -0.81
N ALA A 51 4.36 2.06 0.24
CA ALA A 51 4.25 2.52 1.62
C ALA A 51 5.10 3.76 1.88
N ALA A 52 6.36 3.76 1.45
CA ALA A 52 7.27 4.89 1.64
C ALA A 52 6.83 6.13 0.85
N LEU A 53 6.43 5.96 -0.41
CA LEU A 53 5.95 7.03 -1.27
C LEU A 53 4.64 7.64 -0.72
N GLY A 54 3.72 6.78 -0.29
CA GLY A 54 2.40 7.19 0.21
C GLY A 54 2.32 7.45 1.72
N ALA A 55 3.45 7.51 2.43
CA ALA A 55 3.45 7.76 3.86
C ALA A 55 2.95 9.18 4.18
N ASN A 56 1.90 9.25 5.00
CA ASN A 56 1.21 10.48 5.38
C ASN A 56 0.59 10.40 6.79
N ALA A 57 1.15 9.56 7.67
CA ALA A 57 0.62 9.35 9.03
C ALA A 57 1.74 9.29 10.09
N PRO A 58 2.51 10.38 10.32
CA PRO A 58 3.58 10.39 11.30
C PRO A 58 3.11 10.56 12.76
N PHE A 59 1.89 11.08 12.97
CA PHE A 59 1.35 11.39 14.29
C PHE A 59 0.27 10.40 14.73
N HIS A 60 0.22 10.10 16.03
CA HIS A 60 -0.87 9.35 16.65
C HIS A 60 -1.04 9.77 18.12
N GLY A 61 -2.30 9.93 18.57
CA GLY A 61 -2.59 10.30 19.96
C GLY A 61 -1.92 11.61 20.43
N GLY A 62 -1.82 12.60 19.53
CA GLY A 62 -1.22 13.91 19.80
C GLY A 62 0.31 13.91 19.91
N ARG A 63 0.99 12.89 19.38
CA ARG A 63 2.47 12.78 19.45
C ARG A 63 3.05 12.33 18.11
N ASP A 64 4.26 12.78 17.79
CA ASP A 64 5.05 12.17 16.72
C ASP A 64 5.41 10.75 17.14
N THR A 65 5.11 9.80 16.28
CA THR A 65 5.33 8.36 16.54
C THR A 65 6.76 7.95 16.27
N GLY A 66 7.51 8.77 15.54
CA GLY A 66 8.78 8.42 14.92
C GLY A 66 8.63 7.62 13.63
N LEU A 67 7.44 7.13 13.28
CA LEU A 67 7.19 6.44 12.00
C LEU A 67 6.85 7.44 10.90
N ALA A 68 7.20 7.16 9.64
CA ALA A 68 6.65 7.90 8.51
C ALA A 68 5.16 7.57 8.30
N SER A 69 4.77 6.32 8.57
CA SER A 69 3.37 5.88 8.57
C SER A 69 3.11 4.92 9.73
N VAL A 70 2.33 5.37 10.71
CA VAL A 70 1.89 4.56 11.86
C VAL A 70 0.62 3.75 11.57
N ARG A 71 -0.13 4.10 10.52
CA ARG A 71 -1.43 3.49 10.23
C ARG A 71 -1.33 1.96 10.06
N PRO A 72 -0.40 1.41 9.28
CA PRO A 72 -0.32 -0.04 9.10
C PRO A 72 0.03 -0.76 10.41
N THR A 73 0.91 -0.20 11.24
CA THR A 73 1.22 -0.73 12.59
C THR A 73 0.00 -0.75 13.52
N ILE A 74 -0.86 0.28 13.46
CA ILE A 74 -2.13 0.26 14.23
C ILE A 74 -3.07 -0.80 13.66
N SER A 75 -3.12 -0.94 12.34
CA SER A 75 -3.99 -1.89 11.66
C SER A 75 -3.66 -3.34 12.06
N GLU A 76 -2.37 -3.66 12.20
CA GLU A 76 -1.84 -4.97 12.65
C GLU A 76 -2.27 -5.42 14.05
N THR A 77 -2.86 -4.55 14.86
CA THR A 77 -3.51 -4.97 16.11
C THR A 77 -4.73 -5.87 15.86
N LEU A 78 -5.20 -5.95 14.61
CA LEU A 78 -6.21 -6.90 14.14
C LEU A 78 -5.58 -8.03 13.31
N PRO A 79 -6.18 -9.24 13.32
CA PRO A 79 -5.66 -10.36 12.52
C PRO A 79 -5.79 -10.10 11.02
N ARG A 80 -4.94 -10.77 10.21
CA ARG A 80 -4.98 -10.77 8.73
C ARG A 80 -4.66 -9.40 8.11
N GLN A 81 -3.62 -8.78 8.65
CA GLN A 81 -3.04 -7.51 8.22
C GLN A 81 -1.61 -7.76 7.70
N GLY A 82 -0.97 -6.74 7.15
CA GLY A 82 0.41 -6.82 6.65
C GLY A 82 0.51 -7.38 5.24
N VAL A 83 1.73 -7.80 4.86
CA VAL A 83 2.02 -8.34 3.54
C VAL A 83 1.33 -9.70 3.40
N PRO A 84 0.45 -9.88 2.40
CA PRO A 84 -0.22 -11.16 2.23
C PRO A 84 0.77 -12.25 1.79
N PRO A 85 0.42 -13.55 1.86
CA PRO A 85 1.22 -14.61 1.25
C PRO A 85 1.17 -14.58 -0.29
N ALA A 86 2.11 -15.30 -0.92
CA ALA A 86 2.00 -15.68 -2.33
C ALA A 86 1.18 -16.96 -2.43
N PHE A 87 0.55 -17.16 -3.58
CA PHE A 87 -0.12 -18.41 -3.92
C PHE A 87 0.45 -18.94 -5.24
N ALA A 88 0.74 -20.24 -5.30
CA ALA A 88 1.28 -20.88 -6.49
C ALA A 88 0.23 -21.06 -7.60
N SER A 89 -1.05 -21.09 -7.23
CA SER A 89 -2.15 -21.26 -8.20
C SER A 89 -3.46 -20.62 -7.73
N TRP A 90 -4.38 -20.43 -8.66
CA TRP A 90 -5.74 -19.97 -8.35
C TRP A 90 -6.49 -20.98 -7.46
N ALA A 91 -6.23 -22.28 -7.64
CA ALA A 91 -6.82 -23.34 -6.82
C ALA A 91 -6.34 -23.25 -5.36
N GLU A 92 -5.07 -22.92 -5.12
CA GLU A 92 -4.54 -22.70 -3.77
C GLU A 92 -5.20 -21.50 -3.10
N LEU A 93 -5.30 -20.37 -3.80
CA LEU A 93 -6.00 -19.18 -3.31
C LEU A 93 -7.48 -19.48 -2.98
N ALA A 94 -8.17 -20.17 -3.89
CA ALA A 94 -9.57 -20.58 -3.69
C ALA A 94 -9.72 -21.53 -2.50
N GLY A 95 -8.77 -22.46 -2.32
CA GLY A 95 -8.70 -23.37 -1.19
C GLY A 95 -8.52 -22.62 0.15
N ALA A 96 -7.62 -21.63 0.18
CA ALA A 96 -7.40 -20.79 1.36
C ALA A 96 -8.64 -19.96 1.72
N LEU A 97 -9.32 -19.37 0.73
CA LEU A 97 -10.59 -18.67 0.92
C LEU A 97 -11.68 -19.60 1.46
N ALA A 98 -11.81 -20.79 0.88
CA ALA A 98 -12.80 -21.77 1.30
C ALA A 98 -12.54 -22.29 2.72
N TRP A 99 -11.28 -22.51 3.08
CA TRP A 99 -10.88 -22.87 4.44
C TRP A 99 -11.22 -21.77 5.44
N GLY A 100 -10.84 -20.51 5.15
CA GLY A 100 -11.12 -19.36 6.02
C GLY A 100 -12.61 -19.12 6.24
N ARG A 101 -13.44 -19.38 5.22
CA ARG A 101 -14.90 -19.36 5.34
C ARG A 101 -15.43 -20.48 6.22
N ARG A 102 -14.98 -21.73 6.01
CA ARG A 102 -15.42 -22.88 6.83
C ARG A 102 -15.03 -22.75 8.30
N ALA A 103 -13.85 -22.19 8.56
CA ALA A 103 -13.36 -21.93 9.91
C ALA A 103 -14.12 -20.80 10.62
N GLY A 104 -15.02 -20.07 9.95
CA GLY A 104 -15.70 -18.89 10.49
C GLY A 104 -14.79 -17.66 10.65
N ALA A 105 -13.48 -17.81 10.45
CA ALA A 105 -12.51 -16.73 10.61
C ALA A 105 -12.73 -15.61 9.59
N VAL A 106 -13.09 -15.95 8.36
CA VAL A 106 -13.23 -15.01 7.23
C VAL A 106 -14.49 -15.35 6.46
N PRO A 107 -15.67 -15.03 7.02
CA PRO A 107 -16.94 -15.37 6.38
C PRO A 107 -17.11 -14.69 5.03
N GLN A 108 -16.40 -13.58 4.80
CA GLN A 108 -16.40 -12.81 3.57
C GLN A 108 -14.97 -12.34 3.24
N GLN A 109 -14.58 -12.42 1.97
CA GLN A 109 -13.25 -12.02 1.49
C GLN A 109 -12.86 -10.57 1.87
N ARG A 110 -13.83 -9.67 2.06
CA ARG A 110 -13.58 -8.29 2.50
C ARG A 110 -12.98 -8.17 3.90
N LEU A 111 -13.01 -9.25 4.68
CA LEU A 111 -12.42 -9.38 6.02
C LEU A 111 -10.98 -9.92 5.99
N TRP A 112 -10.43 -10.15 4.79
CA TRP A 112 -8.98 -10.15 4.59
C TRP A 112 -8.52 -8.70 4.43
N TRP A 113 -7.81 -8.24 5.46
CA TRP A 113 -7.34 -6.86 5.58
C TRP A 113 -5.89 -6.69 5.15
N TRP A 114 -5.33 -7.68 4.44
CA TRP A 114 -4.01 -7.58 3.85
C TRP A 114 -3.84 -6.30 3.03
N GLU A 115 -2.58 -5.86 2.94
CA GLU A 115 -2.19 -4.64 2.23
C GLU A 115 -2.30 -4.76 0.71
N LEU A 116 -2.40 -5.99 0.21
CA LEU A 116 -2.72 -6.30 -1.17
C LEU A 116 -3.71 -7.46 -1.18
N ARG A 117 -4.74 -7.38 -2.04
CA ARG A 117 -5.67 -8.49 -2.26
C ARG A 117 -6.12 -8.61 -3.70
N LEU A 118 -6.46 -9.83 -4.09
CA LEU A 118 -7.32 -10.07 -5.23
C LEU A 118 -8.77 -9.88 -4.80
N HIS A 119 -9.56 -9.18 -5.61
CA HIS A 119 -10.97 -8.92 -5.36
C HIS A 119 -11.84 -9.61 -6.42
N PRO A 120 -12.20 -10.90 -6.25
CA PRO A 120 -12.94 -11.69 -7.23
C PRO A 120 -14.26 -11.06 -7.70
N LEU A 121 -14.97 -10.35 -6.82
CA LEU A 121 -16.25 -9.71 -7.18
C LEU A 121 -16.09 -8.55 -8.16
N TYR A 122 -14.92 -7.88 -8.16
CA TYR A 122 -14.66 -6.74 -9.03
C TYR A 122 -13.65 -7.07 -10.14
N GLY A 123 -12.99 -8.24 -10.09
CA GLY A 123 -11.95 -8.61 -11.03
C GLY A 123 -10.70 -7.74 -10.92
N THR A 124 -10.39 -7.22 -9.72
CA THR A 124 -9.29 -6.28 -9.50
C THR A 124 -8.21 -6.83 -8.58
N VAL A 125 -6.97 -6.37 -8.77
CA VAL A 125 -5.99 -6.29 -7.68
C VAL A 125 -6.22 -5.00 -6.92
N GLU A 126 -6.22 -5.08 -5.60
CA GLU A 126 -6.49 -3.94 -4.72
C GLU A 126 -5.30 -3.71 -3.78
N VAL A 127 -4.63 -2.58 -3.98
CA VAL A 127 -3.53 -2.07 -3.14
C VAL A 127 -4.11 -1.22 -2.02
N ARG A 128 -3.70 -1.48 -0.78
CA ARG A 128 -4.28 -0.88 0.44
C ARG A 128 -3.24 -0.33 1.42
N VAL A 129 -1.96 -0.39 1.04
CA VAL A 129 -0.84 0.06 1.88
C VAL A 129 -0.75 1.58 2.05
N PRO A 130 -0.96 2.44 1.04
CA PRO A 130 -0.73 3.88 1.21
C PRO A 130 -1.71 4.53 2.18
N ASP A 131 -1.28 5.59 2.85
CA ASP A 131 -2.14 6.42 3.67
C ASP A 131 -3.07 7.27 2.79
N ALA A 132 -4.16 7.79 3.36
CA ALA A 132 -4.90 8.85 2.70
C ALA A 132 -4.00 10.09 2.51
N GLN A 133 -4.02 10.70 1.32
CA GLN A 133 -3.16 11.85 1.00
C GLN A 133 -3.84 13.19 1.33
N ALA A 134 -3.05 14.26 1.46
CA ALA A 134 -3.55 15.57 1.84
C ALA A 134 -4.27 16.30 0.70
N THR A 135 -4.02 15.91 -0.56
CA THR A 135 -4.63 16.52 -1.75
C THR A 135 -5.15 15.50 -2.75
N VAL A 136 -6.06 15.93 -3.63
CA VAL A 136 -6.55 15.12 -4.75
C VAL A 136 -5.42 14.80 -5.74
N ALA A 137 -4.53 15.76 -6.02
CA ALA A 137 -3.41 15.57 -6.94
C ALA A 137 -2.44 14.48 -6.45
N GLU A 138 -2.10 14.48 -5.15
CA GLU A 138 -1.25 13.44 -4.55
C GLU A 138 -1.96 12.08 -4.52
N THR A 139 -3.28 12.07 -4.30
CA THR A 139 -4.09 10.85 -4.38
C THR A 139 -4.07 10.27 -5.81
N ALA A 140 -4.24 11.12 -6.81
CA ALA A 140 -4.18 10.75 -8.23
C ALA A 140 -2.78 10.26 -8.62
N ALA A 141 -1.72 10.88 -8.10
CA ALA A 141 -0.34 10.46 -8.30
C ALA A 141 -0.11 9.01 -7.83
N LEU A 142 -0.53 8.66 -6.61
CA LEU A 142 -0.42 7.28 -6.13
C LEU A 142 -1.29 6.32 -6.93
N GLY A 143 -2.49 6.73 -7.34
CA GLY A 143 -3.34 5.97 -8.25
C GLY A 143 -2.65 5.64 -9.58
N ALA A 144 -2.01 6.63 -10.19
CA ALA A 144 -1.26 6.49 -11.43
C ALA A 144 -0.03 5.57 -11.27
N VAL A 145 0.72 5.69 -10.18
CA VAL A 145 1.86 4.79 -9.90
C VAL A 145 1.39 3.35 -9.79
N VAL A 146 0.33 3.07 -9.03
CA VAL A 146 -0.22 1.71 -8.89
C VAL A 146 -0.75 1.19 -10.23
N HIS A 147 -1.48 2.01 -11.00
CA HIS A 147 -2.02 1.61 -12.30
C HIS A 147 -0.90 1.31 -13.31
N ALA A 148 0.09 2.19 -13.43
CA ALA A 148 1.24 2.01 -14.30
C ALA A 148 2.07 0.78 -13.89
N LEU A 149 2.24 0.53 -12.59
CA LEU A 149 2.94 -0.64 -12.08
C LEU A 149 2.22 -1.94 -12.39
N VAL A 150 0.90 -1.99 -12.16
CA VAL A 150 0.07 -3.16 -12.53
C VAL A 150 0.13 -3.42 -14.03
N ALA A 151 -0.01 -2.37 -14.86
CA ALA A 151 0.09 -2.49 -16.31
C ALA A 151 1.48 -2.97 -16.76
N HIS A 152 2.55 -2.44 -16.15
CA HIS A 152 3.91 -2.87 -16.42
C HIS A 152 4.12 -4.37 -16.13
N LEU A 153 3.69 -4.83 -14.95
CA LEU A 153 3.80 -6.24 -14.56
C LEU A 153 2.95 -7.14 -15.46
N ALA A 154 1.74 -6.72 -15.78
CA ALA A 154 0.84 -7.46 -16.65
C ALA A 154 1.43 -7.64 -18.06
N ARG A 155 2.02 -6.60 -18.66
CA ARG A 155 2.69 -6.70 -19.97
C ARG A 155 3.92 -7.61 -19.93
N ARG A 156 4.68 -7.59 -18.84
CA ARG A 156 5.81 -8.52 -18.67
C ARG A 156 5.33 -9.97 -18.66
N HIS A 157 4.24 -10.26 -17.96
CA HIS A 157 3.61 -11.57 -17.97
C HIS A 157 3.15 -11.96 -19.38
N ASP A 158 2.46 -11.07 -20.08
CA ASP A 158 1.96 -11.34 -21.45
C ASP A 158 3.11 -11.59 -22.44
N ALA A 159 4.26 -10.95 -22.23
CA ALA A 159 5.48 -11.17 -22.99
C ALA A 159 6.27 -12.43 -22.56
N GLY A 160 5.71 -13.28 -21.70
CA GLY A 160 6.35 -14.50 -21.21
C GLY A 160 7.57 -14.26 -20.31
N ARG A 161 7.75 -13.03 -19.80
CA ARG A 161 8.89 -12.69 -18.93
C ARG A 161 8.60 -13.15 -17.51
N ALA A 162 9.62 -13.69 -16.85
CA ALA A 162 9.53 -14.05 -15.45
C ALA A 162 9.17 -12.82 -14.59
N LEU A 163 8.23 -13.05 -13.66
CA LEU A 163 7.87 -12.14 -12.57
C LEU A 163 8.35 -12.78 -11.26
N PRO A 164 9.50 -12.33 -10.70
CA PRO A 164 10.03 -12.90 -9.47
C PRO A 164 9.05 -12.76 -8.31
N VAL A 165 8.90 -13.83 -7.53
CA VAL A 165 8.09 -13.86 -6.32
C VAL A 165 9.02 -13.86 -5.12
N ALA A 166 9.11 -12.73 -4.42
CA ALA A 166 9.98 -12.61 -3.25
C ALA A 166 9.38 -13.31 -2.02
N ALA A 167 10.27 -13.80 -1.15
CA ALA A 167 9.88 -14.36 0.14
C ALA A 167 9.21 -13.29 1.01
N THR A 168 8.06 -13.61 1.61
CA THR A 168 7.24 -12.67 2.39
C THR A 168 8.04 -11.93 3.45
N TRP A 169 8.88 -12.63 4.21
CA TRP A 169 9.65 -12.03 5.31
C TRP A 169 10.65 -10.97 4.84
N ARG A 170 11.20 -11.08 3.62
CA ARG A 170 12.09 -10.04 3.04
C ARG A 170 11.30 -8.78 2.68
N ILE A 171 10.07 -8.96 2.20
CA ILE A 171 9.16 -7.84 1.93
C ILE A 171 8.76 -7.16 3.24
N GLU A 172 8.49 -7.94 4.30
CA GLU A 172 8.16 -7.41 5.63
C GLU A 172 9.32 -6.59 6.24
N GLU A 173 10.57 -7.00 6.07
CA GLU A 173 11.73 -6.21 6.54
C GLU A 173 11.80 -4.85 5.83
N ASN A 174 11.66 -4.86 4.51
CA ASN A 174 11.60 -3.63 3.74
C ASN A 174 10.37 -2.78 4.10
N ARG A 175 9.23 -3.43 4.37
CA ARG A 175 8.01 -2.76 4.78
C ARG A 175 8.22 -2.05 6.12
N TRP A 176 8.84 -2.70 7.11
CA TRP A 176 9.18 -2.04 8.37
C TRP A 176 10.05 -0.80 8.13
N SER A 177 11.10 -0.91 7.32
CA SER A 177 11.95 0.24 6.97
C SER A 177 11.14 1.37 6.30
N ALA A 178 10.26 1.04 5.36
CA ALA A 178 9.38 2.01 4.70
C ALA A 178 8.44 2.70 5.68
N LEU A 179 7.82 1.97 6.62
CA LEU A 179 6.93 2.55 7.63
C LEU A 179 7.69 3.41 8.63
N ARG A 180 8.88 2.99 9.04
CA ARG A 180 9.69 3.70 10.06
C ARG A 180 10.38 4.93 9.51
N HIS A 181 11.00 4.82 8.34
CA HIS A 181 11.91 5.82 7.78
C HIS A 181 11.38 6.51 6.53
N GLY A 182 10.35 5.95 5.87
CA GLY A 182 9.78 6.53 4.66
C GLY A 182 10.86 6.75 3.59
N LEU A 183 10.88 7.95 3.02
CA LEU A 183 11.84 8.34 1.98
C LEU A 183 13.30 8.46 2.48
N ASP A 184 13.51 8.65 3.77
CA ASP A 184 14.85 8.84 4.35
C ASP A 184 15.49 7.51 4.80
N GLY A 185 14.82 6.38 4.51
CA GLY A 185 15.30 5.04 4.82
C GLY A 185 16.06 4.37 3.68
N THR A 186 16.41 3.11 3.90
CA THR A 186 16.96 2.19 2.91
C THR A 186 16.07 0.96 2.77
N LEU A 187 15.98 0.41 1.56
CA LEU A 187 15.30 -0.84 1.27
C LEU A 187 16.33 -1.83 0.72
N ALA A 188 16.36 -3.05 1.27
CA ALA A 188 17.22 -4.11 0.78
C ALA A 188 16.74 -4.62 -0.58
N ASP A 189 17.67 -4.87 -1.51
CA ASP A 189 17.37 -5.67 -2.69
C ASP A 189 16.82 -7.04 -2.25
N LEU A 190 15.69 -7.45 -2.81
CA LEU A 190 14.99 -8.65 -2.35
C LEU A 190 15.71 -9.96 -2.71
N VAL A 191 16.73 -9.90 -3.56
CA VAL A 191 17.57 -11.04 -3.98
C VAL A 191 18.91 -11.02 -3.25
N THR A 192 19.69 -9.94 -3.40
CA THR A 192 21.07 -9.83 -2.89
C THR A 192 21.15 -9.38 -1.43
N GLY A 193 20.12 -8.69 -0.94
CA GLY A 193 20.11 -8.08 0.39
C GLY A 193 20.88 -6.76 0.48
N GLU A 194 21.45 -6.26 -0.62
CA GLU A 194 22.19 -4.99 -0.62
C GLU A 194 21.25 -3.81 -0.31
N PRO A 195 21.65 -2.89 0.59
CA PRO A 195 20.81 -1.75 0.93
C PRO A 195 20.81 -0.71 -0.19
N VAL A 196 19.62 -0.27 -0.61
CA VAL A 196 19.43 0.79 -1.59
C VAL A 196 18.68 1.96 -0.96
N PRO A 197 19.13 3.22 -1.11
CA PRO A 197 18.36 4.38 -0.66
C PRO A 197 16.93 4.38 -1.21
N THR A 198 15.94 4.65 -0.35
CA THR A 198 14.52 4.54 -0.74
C THR A 198 14.18 5.48 -1.90
N ARG A 199 14.72 6.71 -1.88
CA ARG A 199 14.55 7.70 -2.97
C ARG A 199 15.12 7.22 -4.29
N GLU A 200 16.30 6.62 -4.29
CA GLU A 200 16.93 6.07 -5.50
C GLU A 200 16.06 4.96 -6.08
N ARG A 201 15.62 4.02 -5.22
CA ARG A 201 14.77 2.90 -5.62
C ARG A 201 13.42 3.38 -6.19
N LEU A 202 12.81 4.39 -5.58
CA LEU A 202 11.59 5.01 -6.06
C LEU A 202 11.80 5.75 -7.39
N GLY A 203 12.85 6.56 -7.51
CA GLY A 203 13.17 7.25 -8.76
C GLY A 203 13.37 6.27 -9.93
N ALA A 204 14.14 5.20 -9.70
CA ALA A 204 14.32 4.14 -10.69
C ALA A 204 13.01 3.41 -11.01
N LEU A 205 12.12 3.22 -10.03
CA LEU A 205 10.79 2.66 -10.26
C LEU A 205 9.95 3.59 -11.16
N LEU A 206 9.82 4.87 -10.81
CA LEU A 206 9.02 5.83 -11.59
C LEU A 206 9.54 5.96 -13.03
N GLU A 207 10.85 5.95 -13.23
CA GLU A 207 11.44 5.97 -14.57
C GLU A 207 11.03 4.74 -15.38
N ARG A 208 11.08 3.54 -14.78
CA ARG A 208 10.62 2.29 -15.43
C ARG A 208 9.13 2.31 -15.77
N LEU A 209 8.32 3.09 -15.05
CA LEU A 209 6.88 3.18 -15.26
C LEU A 209 6.46 4.20 -16.32
N ARG A 210 7.36 5.08 -16.79
CA ARG A 210 7.04 6.09 -17.81
C ARG A 210 6.36 5.54 -19.07
N PRO A 211 6.82 4.42 -19.68
CA PRO A 211 6.15 3.89 -20.87
C PRO A 211 4.70 3.46 -20.60
N ALA A 212 4.43 2.91 -19.40
CA ALA A 212 3.07 2.54 -19.02
C ALA A 212 2.21 3.78 -18.75
N ALA A 213 2.75 4.79 -18.06
CA ALA A 213 2.03 6.04 -17.80
C ALA A 213 1.67 6.82 -19.07
N ARG A 214 2.56 6.84 -20.07
CA ARG A 214 2.28 7.40 -21.42
C ARG A 214 1.06 6.79 -22.06
N GLU A 215 1.04 5.46 -22.13
CA GLU A 215 -0.04 4.72 -22.75
C GLU A 215 -1.36 4.87 -22.00
N LEU A 216 -1.29 4.98 -20.67
CA LEU A 216 -2.45 5.18 -19.80
C LEU A 216 -2.90 6.65 -19.73
N GLY A 217 -2.17 7.59 -20.34
CA GLY A 217 -2.47 9.02 -20.30
C GLY A 217 -2.30 9.67 -18.93
N CYS A 218 -1.47 9.10 -18.04
CA CYS A 218 -1.28 9.57 -16.66
C CYS A 218 0.16 10.05 -16.37
N GLU A 219 0.83 10.64 -17.36
CA GLU A 219 2.19 11.17 -17.20
C GLU A 219 2.27 12.35 -16.22
N ALA A 220 1.24 13.20 -16.17
CA ALA A 220 1.19 14.34 -15.26
C ALA A 220 1.11 13.89 -13.79
N GLU A 221 0.30 12.87 -13.52
CA GLU A 221 0.19 12.23 -12.21
C GLU A 221 1.48 11.51 -11.83
N LEU A 222 2.14 10.83 -12.79
CA LEU A 222 3.44 10.21 -12.55
C LEU A 222 4.53 11.25 -12.24
N ALA A 223 4.50 12.42 -12.91
CA ALA A 223 5.39 13.53 -12.58
C ALA A 223 5.12 14.08 -11.17
N THR A 224 3.85 14.16 -10.77
CA THR A 224 3.47 14.52 -9.39
C THR A 224 3.99 13.50 -8.38
N ALA A 225 4.00 12.20 -8.72
CA ALA A 225 4.64 11.18 -7.89
C ALA A 225 6.15 11.39 -7.76
N GLY A 226 6.82 11.92 -8.80
CA GLY A 226 8.22 12.35 -8.73
C GLY A 226 8.44 13.44 -7.66
N ALA A 227 7.55 14.43 -7.57
CA ALA A 227 7.63 15.45 -6.52
C ALA A 227 7.40 14.85 -5.12
N LEU A 228 6.57 13.80 -4.99
CA LEU A 228 6.40 13.07 -3.73
C LEU A 228 7.67 12.34 -3.30
N VAL A 229 8.56 11.93 -4.22
CA VAL A 229 9.86 11.32 -3.88
C VAL A 229 10.80 12.33 -3.23
N GLU A 230 10.69 13.61 -3.56
CA GLU A 230 11.49 14.67 -2.93
C GLU A 230 11.00 14.99 -1.53
N ARG A 231 9.68 15.00 -1.34
CA ARG A 231 9.08 15.18 -0.03
C ARG A 231 7.71 14.53 -0.02
N ASN A 232 7.44 13.61 0.90
CA ASN A 232 6.11 13.02 1.05
C ASN A 232 5.28 13.77 2.11
N GLY A 233 4.03 13.31 2.29
CA GLY A 233 3.10 13.91 3.23
C GLY A 233 3.56 13.83 4.69
N ALA A 234 4.21 12.75 5.10
CA ALA A 234 4.75 12.61 6.45
C ALA A 234 5.80 13.67 6.80
N GLN A 235 6.74 13.95 5.88
CA GLN A 235 7.75 15.00 6.06
C GLN A 235 7.10 16.38 6.09
N ARG A 236 6.18 16.67 5.17
CA ARG A 236 5.46 17.96 5.14
C ARG A 236 4.63 18.20 6.41
N GLN A 237 3.98 17.17 6.95
CA GLN A 237 3.23 17.29 8.20
C GLN A 237 4.16 17.58 9.39
N ARG A 238 5.34 16.96 9.46
CA ARG A 238 6.33 17.26 10.51
C ARG A 238 6.86 18.68 10.42
N GLU A 239 7.16 19.15 9.22
CA GLU A 239 7.59 20.54 8.98
C GLU A 239 6.49 21.53 9.40
N ALA A 240 5.23 21.27 9.00
CA ALA A 240 4.09 22.12 9.35
C ALA A 240 3.76 22.10 10.85
N ALA A 241 3.99 20.96 11.53
CA ALA A 241 3.79 20.85 12.97
C ALA A 241 4.72 21.78 13.74
N ALA A 242 5.98 21.93 13.30
CA ALA A 242 7.01 22.71 14.00
C ALA A 242 7.10 22.43 15.53
N GLY A 243 6.81 21.18 15.92
CA GLY A 243 6.77 20.74 17.33
C GLY A 243 5.36 20.70 17.96
N ASP A 244 4.35 21.27 17.32
CA ASP A 244 2.93 21.15 17.70
C ASP A 244 2.15 20.26 16.71
N PRO A 245 1.82 19.01 17.09
CA PRO A 245 1.02 18.11 16.24
C PRO A 245 -0.36 18.68 15.84
N HIS A 246 -0.94 19.62 16.59
CA HIS A 246 -2.20 20.25 16.22
C HIS A 246 -2.07 21.16 14.99
N ALA A 247 -0.90 21.78 14.78
CA ALA A 247 -0.65 22.59 13.59
C ALA A 247 -0.67 21.75 12.30
N ALA A 248 -0.24 20.48 12.35
CA ALA A 248 -0.34 19.56 11.21
C ALA A 248 -1.80 19.26 10.80
N ILE A 249 -2.75 19.29 11.74
CA ILE A 249 -4.18 19.10 11.44
C ILE A 249 -4.70 20.30 10.65
N ALA A 250 -4.43 21.53 11.12
CA ALA A 250 -4.85 22.75 10.43
C ALA A 250 -4.24 22.84 9.03
N TRP A 251 -2.96 22.50 8.90
CA TRP A 251 -2.28 22.40 7.62
C TRP A 251 -2.95 21.39 6.68
N SER A 252 -3.24 20.17 7.17
CA SER A 252 -3.86 19.13 6.35
C SER A 252 -5.26 19.52 5.87
N ALA A 253 -6.07 20.11 6.75
CA ALA A 253 -7.41 20.59 6.41
C ALA A 253 -7.37 21.70 5.34
N GLY A 254 -6.42 22.63 5.44
CA GLY A 254 -6.24 23.71 4.48
C GLY A 254 -5.84 23.23 3.08
N ARG A 255 -5.13 22.09 2.96
CA ARG A 255 -4.70 21.55 1.66
C ARG A 255 -5.77 20.75 0.94
N PHE A 256 -6.64 20.04 1.65
CA PHE A 256 -7.68 19.24 1.02
C PHE A 256 -8.77 20.11 0.38
N LEU A 257 -8.97 21.32 0.90
CA LEU A 257 -10.00 22.27 0.46
C LEU A 257 -9.50 23.25 -0.62
N ALA A 258 -8.21 23.22 -0.96
CA ALA A 258 -7.57 24.09 -1.94
C ALA A 258 -7.47 23.42 -3.31
#